data_AF-A0A1G7U958-F1
#
_entry.id   AF-A0A1G7U958-F1
#
_cell.length_a   1.000
_cell.length_b   1.000
_cell.length_c   1.000
_cell.angle_alpha   90.00
_cell.angle_beta   90.00
_cell.angle_gamma   90.00
#
_symmetry.space_group_name_H-M   'P 1'
#
loop_
_entity.id
_entity.type
_entity.pdbx_description
1 polymer ?
#
loop_
_entity_poly.entity_id
_entity_poly.type
_entity_poly.pdbx_seq_one_letter_code
_entity_poly.pdbx_strand_id
1 'polypeptide(L)'
;MSVRSSRRRKKAPPDAESLRAELAALLPPRLGDAARAYDRFVGAASLELEADAKAFAAHHAACKAALAHIEVLIKLIRWAEAPAAGPEASGAEPGAELGDDLGRLIAEARAHLAADLASELLDGETADPDSLDDDHEQD
;
A
#
# COMPACT_ATOMS: atom_id res chain seq x y z
N MET A 1 24.92 -24.79 -58.60
CA MET A 1 23.87 -24.22 -57.74
C MET A 1 24.10 -24.73 -56.31
N SER A 2 24.64 -23.92 -55.40
CA SER A 2 24.98 -24.33 -54.04
C SER A 2 23.91 -23.87 -53.06
N VAL A 3 23.12 -24.81 -52.55
CA VAL A 3 22.07 -24.56 -51.56
C VAL A 3 22.74 -24.40 -50.20
N ARG A 4 22.93 -23.14 -49.78
CA ARG A 4 23.42 -22.82 -48.43
C ARG A 4 22.34 -23.19 -47.42
N SER A 5 22.49 -24.39 -46.86
CA SER A 5 21.75 -24.90 -45.71
C SER A 5 21.78 -23.87 -44.57
N SER A 6 20.68 -23.15 -44.40
CA SER A 6 20.41 -22.28 -43.27
C SER A 6 20.11 -23.16 -42.05
N ARG A 7 21.18 -23.60 -41.37
CA ARG A 7 21.06 -24.18 -40.02
C ARG A 7 20.50 -23.10 -39.10
N ARG A 8 19.18 -23.12 -38.93
CA ARG A 8 18.45 -22.41 -37.88
C ARG A 8 19.05 -22.86 -36.54
N ARG A 9 20.04 -22.12 -36.01
CA ARG A 9 20.59 -22.40 -34.68
C ARG A 9 19.42 -22.30 -33.70
N LYS A 10 19.02 -23.42 -33.08
CA LYS A 10 18.15 -23.41 -31.89
C LYS A 10 18.90 -22.60 -30.84
N LYS A 11 18.49 -21.35 -30.60
CA LYS A 11 19.05 -20.50 -29.55
C LYS A 11 18.75 -21.22 -28.23
N ALA A 12 19.79 -21.47 -27.43
CA ALA A 12 19.61 -22.01 -26.08
C ALA A 12 18.68 -21.07 -25.29
N PRO A 13 17.85 -21.60 -24.37
CA PRO A 13 17.02 -20.75 -23.53
C PRO A 13 17.91 -19.73 -22.80
N PRO A 14 17.48 -18.46 -22.68
CA PRO A 14 18.24 -17.45 -21.96
C PRO A 14 18.44 -17.92 -20.52
N ASP A 15 19.63 -17.69 -19.98
CA ASP A 15 19.89 -17.92 -18.56
C ASP A 15 19.06 -16.94 -17.70
N ALA A 16 18.95 -17.23 -16.41
CA ALA A 16 18.11 -16.46 -15.50
C ALA A 16 18.55 -14.99 -15.38
N GLU A 17 19.84 -14.70 -15.51
CA GLU A 17 20.37 -13.33 -15.45
C GLU A 17 20.01 -12.55 -16.71
N SER A 18 20.16 -13.18 -17.88
CA SER A 18 19.72 -12.60 -19.16
C SER A 18 18.21 -12.31 -19.17
N LEU A 19 17.38 -13.22 -18.64
CA LEU A 19 15.94 -13.01 -18.50
C LEU A 19 15.61 -11.88 -17.52
N ARG A 20 16.36 -11.79 -16.41
CA ARG A 20 16.19 -10.73 -15.41
C ARG A 20 16.48 -9.36 -16.02
N ALA A 21 17.60 -9.22 -16.73
CA ALA A 21 17.97 -7.98 -17.42
C ALA A 21 16.95 -7.57 -18.49
N GLU A 22 16.42 -8.55 -19.24
CA GLU A 22 15.38 -8.30 -20.23
C GLU A 22 14.08 -7.80 -19.56
N LEU A 23 13.66 -8.43 -18.47
CA LEU A 23 12.49 -8.00 -17.70
C LEU A 23 12.67 -6.63 -17.04
N ALA A 24 13.86 -6.32 -16.53
CA ALA A 24 14.18 -5.01 -15.97
C ALA A 24 13.99 -3.88 -17.00
N ALA A 25 14.32 -4.13 -18.27
CA ALA A 25 14.12 -3.17 -19.35
C ALA A 25 12.65 -3.10 -19.84
N LEU A 26 11.96 -4.25 -19.87
CA LEU A 26 10.62 -4.36 -20.46
C LEU A 26 9.48 -3.95 -19.52
N LEU A 27 9.59 -4.21 -18.22
CA LEU A 27 8.48 -4.08 -17.29
C LEU A 27 8.12 -2.64 -16.88
N PRO A 28 9.06 -1.70 -16.69
CA PRO A 28 8.72 -0.32 -16.31
C PRO A 28 7.73 0.38 -17.27
N PRO A 29 7.90 0.36 -18.61
CA PRO A 29 6.91 0.95 -19.50
C PRO A 29 5.56 0.21 -19.45
N ARG A 30 5.56 -1.11 -19.23
CA ARG A 30 4.33 -1.91 -19.10
C ARG A 30 3.54 -1.58 -17.84
N LEU A 31 4.24 -1.30 -16.74
CA LEU A 31 3.63 -0.80 -15.51
C LEU A 31 2.93 0.54 -15.76
N GLY A 32 3.60 1.47 -16.47
CA GLY A 32 3.02 2.75 -16.87
C GLY A 32 1.77 2.59 -17.75
N ASP A 33 1.80 1.68 -18.71
CA ASP A 33 0.64 1.38 -19.57
C ASP A 33 -0.51 0.75 -18.79
N ALA A 34 -0.23 -0.16 -17.86
CA ALA A 34 -1.23 -0.79 -17.01
C ALA A 34 -1.91 0.22 -16.08
N ALA A 35 -1.14 1.12 -15.46
CA ALA A 35 -1.69 2.19 -14.62
C ALA A 35 -2.63 3.12 -15.40
N ARG A 36 -2.22 3.57 -16.60
CA ARG A 36 -3.08 4.40 -17.47
C ARG A 36 -4.31 3.67 -17.97
N ALA A 37 -4.23 2.35 -18.17
CA ALA A 37 -5.38 1.55 -18.55
C ALA A 37 -6.38 1.44 -17.40
N TYR A 38 -5.89 1.25 -16.17
CA TYR A 38 -6.71 1.28 -14.96
C TYR A 38 -7.42 2.62 -14.79
N ASP A 39 -6.71 3.75 -14.85
CA ASP A 39 -7.31 5.08 -14.68
C ASP A 39 -8.40 5.35 -15.72
N ARG A 40 -8.16 4.99 -16.98
CA ARG A 40 -9.17 5.10 -18.04
C ARG A 40 -10.37 4.19 -17.80
N PHE A 41 -10.15 2.99 -17.28
CA PHE A 41 -11.22 2.04 -17.00
C PHE A 41 -12.11 2.54 -15.86
N VAL A 42 -11.52 3.00 -14.77
CA VAL A 42 -12.24 3.60 -13.63
C VAL A 42 -13.00 4.86 -14.07
N GLY A 43 -12.36 5.74 -14.84
CA GLY A 43 -13.00 6.95 -15.36
C GLY A 43 -14.11 6.72 -16.38
N ALA A 44 -14.24 5.51 -16.93
CA ALA A 44 -15.31 5.14 -17.85
C ALA A 44 -16.58 4.63 -17.15
N ALA A 45 -16.62 4.61 -15.82
CA ALA A 45 -17.84 4.29 -15.07
C ALA A 45 -18.98 5.26 -15.45
N SER A 46 -20.15 4.71 -15.76
CA SER A 46 -21.34 5.47 -16.14
C SER A 46 -22.40 5.42 -15.04
N LEU A 47 -23.37 6.34 -15.07
CA LEU A 47 -24.52 6.31 -14.15
C LEU A 47 -25.35 5.02 -14.28
N GLU A 48 -25.40 4.41 -15.47
CA GLU A 48 -26.07 3.11 -15.68
C GLU A 48 -25.37 1.97 -14.94
N LEU A 49 -24.04 2.03 -14.82
CA LEU A 49 -23.24 1.07 -14.07
C LEU A 49 -23.59 1.12 -12.56
N GLU A 50 -23.83 2.31 -12.03
CA GLU A 50 -24.15 2.52 -10.61
C GLU A 50 -25.57 2.04 -10.26
N ALA A 51 -26.49 2.05 -11.22
CA ALA A 51 -27.86 1.61 -11.04
C ALA A 51 -28.03 0.08 -11.10
N ASP A 52 -27.15 -0.64 -11.82
CA ASP A 52 -27.17 -2.10 -11.92
C ASP A 52 -26.11 -2.74 -11.01
N ALA A 53 -26.56 -3.37 -9.93
CA ALA A 53 -25.70 -4.07 -8.97
C ALA A 53 -24.79 -5.14 -9.62
N LYS A 54 -25.26 -5.81 -10.68
CA LYS A 54 -24.44 -6.82 -11.39
C LYS A 54 -23.34 -6.14 -12.19
N ALA A 55 -23.67 -5.06 -12.89
CA ALA A 55 -22.71 -4.30 -13.67
C ALA A 55 -21.66 -3.65 -12.75
N PHE A 56 -22.09 -3.06 -11.64
CA PHE A 56 -21.20 -2.53 -10.59
C PHE A 56 -20.26 -3.60 -10.05
N ALA A 57 -20.77 -4.78 -9.65
CA ALA A 57 -19.95 -5.87 -9.13
C ALA A 57 -18.93 -6.37 -10.17
N ALA A 58 -19.32 -6.47 -11.44
CA ALA A 58 -18.42 -6.86 -12.53
C ALA A 58 -17.32 -5.83 -12.77
N HIS A 59 -17.66 -4.54 -12.79
CA HIS A 59 -16.68 -3.46 -12.91
C HIS A 59 -15.69 -3.44 -11.74
N HIS A 60 -16.20 -3.56 -10.51
CA HIS A 60 -15.34 -3.59 -9.33
C HIS A 60 -14.43 -4.84 -9.29
N ALA A 61 -14.92 -5.99 -9.75
CA ALA A 61 -14.10 -7.20 -9.92
C ALA A 61 -12.98 -6.98 -10.96
N ALA A 62 -13.28 -6.32 -12.08
CA ALA A 62 -12.28 -5.97 -13.08
C ALA A 62 -11.24 -4.98 -12.53
N CYS A 63 -11.64 -3.96 -11.76
CA CYS A 63 -10.72 -3.04 -11.09
C CYS A 63 -9.77 -3.78 -10.15
N LYS A 64 -10.28 -4.69 -9.33
CA LYS A 64 -9.45 -5.52 -8.44
C LYS A 64 -8.45 -6.38 -9.22
N ALA A 65 -8.87 -6.98 -10.32
CA ALA A 65 -7.96 -7.76 -11.17
C ALA A 65 -6.87 -6.89 -11.81
N ALA A 66 -7.20 -5.67 -12.23
CA ALA A 66 -6.23 -4.73 -12.79
C ALA A 66 -5.18 -4.29 -11.74
N LEU A 67 -5.62 -3.99 -10.51
CA LEU A 67 -4.70 -3.67 -9.41
C LEU A 67 -3.79 -4.85 -9.05
N ALA A 68 -4.32 -6.08 -9.01
CA ALA A 68 -3.52 -7.27 -8.80
C ALA A 68 -2.46 -7.47 -9.90
N HIS A 69 -2.79 -7.17 -11.16
CA HIS A 69 -1.83 -7.20 -12.26
C HIS A 69 -0.71 -6.16 -12.08
N ILE A 70 -1.06 -4.93 -11.70
CA ILE A 70 -0.09 -3.85 -11.40
C ILE A 70 0.85 -4.28 -10.26
N GLU A 71 0.30 -4.86 -9.19
CA GLU A 71 1.10 -5.37 -8.06
C GLU A 71 2.10 -6.45 -8.50
N VAL A 72 1.68 -7.38 -9.36
CA VAL A 72 2.57 -8.41 -9.92
C VAL A 72 3.70 -7.77 -10.73
N LEU A 73 3.41 -6.76 -11.56
CA LEU A 73 4.43 -6.04 -12.32
C LEU A 73 5.45 -5.35 -11.38
N ILE A 74 4.98 -4.72 -10.31
CA ILE A 74 5.87 -4.10 -9.31
C ILE A 74 6.77 -5.15 -8.66
N LYS A 75 6.21 -6.29 -8.23
CA LYS A 75 6.99 -7.39 -7.65
C LYS A 75 8.05 -7.91 -8.61
N LEU A 76 7.70 -8.06 -9.89
CA LEU A 76 8.64 -8.51 -10.92
C LEU A 76 9.73 -7.47 -11.21
N ILE A 77 9.43 -6.18 -11.23
CA ILE A 77 10.42 -5.11 -11.38
C ILE A 77 11.41 -5.16 -10.20
N ARG A 78 10.91 -5.25 -8.97
CA ARG A 78 11.76 -5.34 -7.78
C ARG A 78 12.65 -6.57 -7.78
N TRP A 79 12.11 -7.71 -8.19
CA TRP A 79 12.91 -8.93 -8.38
C TRP A 79 13.96 -8.75 -9.49
N ALA A 80 13.64 -7.99 -10.54
CA ALA A 80 14.54 -7.77 -11.66
C ALA A 80 15.68 -6.77 -11.36
N GLU A 81 15.42 -5.80 -10.48
CA GLU A 81 16.39 -4.79 -10.06
C GLU A 81 17.28 -5.24 -8.90
N ALA A 82 16.85 -6.23 -8.11
CA ALA A 82 17.65 -6.76 -7.03
C ALA A 82 18.96 -7.34 -7.60
N PRO A 83 20.14 -6.87 -7.15
CA PRO A 83 21.39 -7.56 -7.47
C PRO A 83 21.26 -9.00 -7.00
N ALA A 84 21.90 -9.95 -7.70
CA ALA A 84 21.93 -11.35 -7.33
C ALA A 84 22.59 -11.51 -5.95
N ALA A 85 21.85 -11.21 -4.89
CA ALA A 85 22.23 -11.51 -3.54
C ALA A 85 22.22 -13.04 -3.45
N GLY A 86 23.31 -13.58 -2.92
CA GLY A 86 23.37 -14.98 -2.55
C GLY A 86 22.21 -15.35 -1.60
N PRO A 87 22.04 -16.64 -1.29
CA PRO A 87 20.84 -17.21 -0.65
C PRO A 87 20.43 -16.67 0.73
N GLU A 88 20.99 -15.56 1.21
CA GLU A 88 20.83 -14.99 2.55
C GLU A 88 20.22 -13.56 2.56
N ALA A 89 19.51 -13.15 1.50
CA ALA A 89 18.83 -11.84 1.46
C ALA A 89 17.32 -11.92 1.16
N SER A 90 16.70 -13.09 1.36
CA SER A 90 15.25 -13.23 1.37
C SER A 90 14.77 -13.15 2.83
N GLY A 91 14.55 -11.94 3.33
CA GLY A 91 14.08 -11.74 4.70
C GLY A 91 13.76 -10.30 5.12
N ALA A 92 14.17 -9.29 4.36
CA ALA A 92 13.74 -7.92 4.61
C ALA A 92 12.46 -7.64 3.81
N GLU A 93 11.32 -8.00 4.40
CA GLU A 93 10.02 -7.54 3.93
C GLU A 93 10.02 -5.99 3.89
N PRO A 94 9.68 -5.35 2.76
CA PRO A 94 9.65 -3.89 2.62
C PRO A 94 8.61 -3.18 3.49
N GLY A 95 7.87 -3.92 4.31
CA GLY A 95 6.87 -3.42 5.26
C GLY A 95 7.32 -3.45 6.71
N ALA A 96 8.51 -3.96 7.04
CA ALA A 96 9.01 -3.96 8.41
C ALA A 96 9.26 -2.52 8.91
N GLU A 97 9.97 -1.70 8.13
CA GLU A 97 10.26 -0.32 8.53
C GLU A 97 9.02 0.59 8.52
N LEU A 98 8.09 0.39 7.56
CA LEU A 98 6.82 1.13 7.54
C LEU A 98 5.92 0.74 8.72
N GLY A 99 5.96 -0.52 9.17
CA GLY A 99 5.24 -0.98 10.35
C GLY A 99 5.75 -0.35 11.64
N ASP A 100 7.07 -0.22 11.76
CA ASP A 100 7.73 0.41 12.91
C ASP A 100 7.44 1.92 12.96
N ASP A 101 7.52 2.61 11.80
CA ASP A 101 7.19 4.03 11.68
C ASP A 101 5.72 4.32 11.99
N LEU A 102 4.80 3.49 11.47
CA LEU A 102 3.37 3.61 11.76
C LEU A 102 3.06 3.32 13.23
N GLY A 103 3.73 2.32 13.82
CA GLY A 103 3.63 2.01 15.24
C GLY A 103 4.07 3.18 16.13
N ARG A 104 5.16 3.84 15.76
CA ARG A 104 5.65 5.06 16.44
C ARG A 104 4.63 6.19 16.35
N LEU A 105 4.08 6.44 15.16
CA LEU A 105 3.09 7.50 14.94
C LEU A 105 1.81 7.29 15.77
N ILE A 106 1.33 6.04 15.87
CA ILE A 106 0.16 5.68 16.67
C ILE A 106 0.44 5.84 18.17
N ALA A 107 1.64 5.47 18.62
CA ALA A 107 2.03 5.64 20.03
C ALA A 107 2.09 7.12 20.43
N GLU A 108 2.66 7.96 19.57
CA GLU A 108 2.74 9.42 19.77
C GLU A 108 1.34 10.06 19.83
N ALA A 109 0.45 9.71 18.89
CA ALA A 109 -0.92 10.20 18.87
C ALA A 109 -1.70 9.82 20.14
N ARG A 110 -1.53 8.57 20.63
CA ARG A 110 -2.17 8.12 21.87
C ARG A 110 -1.65 8.84 23.12
N ALA A 111 -0.34 9.10 23.18
CA ALA A 111 0.26 9.84 24.28
C ALA A 111 -0.28 11.29 24.34
N HIS A 112 -0.47 11.92 23.18
CA HIS A 112 -1.01 13.28 23.11
C HIS A 112 -2.46 13.34 23.60
N LEU A 113 -3.32 12.42 23.15
CA LEU A 113 -4.70 12.32 23.62
C LEU A 113 -4.78 12.07 25.13
N ALA A 114 -3.91 11.20 25.67
CA ALA A 114 -3.87 10.92 27.10
C ALA A 114 -3.43 12.15 27.92
N ALA A 115 -2.53 12.98 27.39
CA ALA A 115 -2.11 14.22 28.04
C ALA A 115 -3.23 15.27 28.05
N ASP A 116 -3.99 15.41 26.95
CA ASP A 116 -5.16 16.29 26.87
C ASP A 116 -6.24 15.87 27.88
N LEU A 117 -6.59 14.58 27.91
CA LEU A 117 -7.54 14.00 28.87
C LEU A 117 -7.08 14.17 30.33
N ALA A 118 -5.78 14.06 30.59
CA ALA A 118 -5.21 14.29 31.93
C ALA A 118 -5.25 15.78 32.32
N SER A 119 -5.11 16.70 31.36
CA SER A 119 -5.28 18.13 31.58
C SER A 119 -6.74 18.47 31.90
N GLU A 120 -7.71 17.89 31.18
CA GLU A 120 -9.14 18.11 31.42
C GLU A 120 -9.61 17.57 32.79
N LEU A 121 -8.98 16.51 33.30
CA LEU A 121 -9.34 15.93 34.61
C LEU A 121 -8.82 16.75 35.81
N LEU A 122 -7.76 17.55 35.62
CA LEU A 122 -7.16 18.38 36.68
C LEU A 122 -7.92 19.68 36.93
N ASP A 123 -8.74 20.14 35.98
CA ASP A 123 -9.54 21.36 36.11
C ASP A 123 -10.90 21.15 36.81
N GLY A 124 -11.23 19.91 37.22
CA GLY A 124 -12.56 19.53 37.71
C GLY A 124 -12.76 19.38 39.23
N GLU A 125 -11.70 19.43 40.07
CA GLU A 125 -11.81 19.17 41.52
C GLU A 125 -11.31 20.36 42.33
N THR A 126 -12.13 21.40 42.45
CA THR A 126 -12.09 22.31 43.61
C THR A 126 -13.39 22.14 44.38
N ALA A 127 -13.52 20.99 45.04
CA ALA A 127 -14.47 20.83 46.12
C ALA A 127 -14.10 21.85 47.21
N ASP A 128 -14.93 22.89 47.35
CA ASP A 128 -14.80 23.96 48.35
C ASP A 128 -14.90 23.35 49.76
N PRO A 129 -13.81 23.25 50.53
CA PRO A 129 -13.79 22.55 51.79
C PRO A 129 -13.79 23.54 52.95
N ASP A 130 -14.52 24.65 52.90
CA ASP A 130 -14.72 25.48 54.10
C ASP A 130 -15.85 26.52 53.95
N SER A 131 -17.06 26.17 54.40
CA SER A 131 -17.95 27.13 55.07
C SER A 131 -18.96 26.37 55.93
N LEU A 132 -18.42 25.69 56.94
CA LEU A 132 -19.13 25.41 58.18
C LEU A 132 -19.17 26.69 59.03
N ASP A 133 -20.32 26.89 59.66
CA ASP A 133 -20.62 27.82 60.76
C ASP A 133 -20.64 29.33 60.43
N ASP A 134 -21.83 29.94 60.53
CA ASP A 134 -22.13 30.77 61.70
C ASP A 134 -23.65 31.04 61.84
N ASP A 135 -24.07 31.05 63.09
CA ASP A 135 -25.43 31.18 63.60
C ASP A 135 -26.01 32.60 63.45
N HIS A 136 -27.34 32.66 63.34
CA HIS A 136 -28.27 33.56 64.07
C HIS A 136 -29.55 33.76 63.21
N GLU A 137 -30.65 33.08 63.51
CA GLU A 137 -31.61 33.37 64.60
C GLU A 137 -32.53 34.57 64.28
N GLN A 138 -33.77 34.22 63.90
CA GLN A 138 -35.10 34.82 64.19
C GLN A 138 -35.11 36.31 64.62
N ASP A 139 -35.89 37.20 64.01
CA ASP A 139 -37.35 37.21 63.80
C ASP A 139 -37.74 38.21 62.68
#